data_AF-A0A356F4M1-F1
#
_entry.id   AF-A0A356F4M1-F1
#
_cell.length_a   1.000
_cell.length_b   1.000
_cell.length_c   1.000
_cell.angle_alpha   90.00
_cell.angle_beta   90.00
_cell.angle_gamma   90.00
#
_symmetry.space_group_name_H-M   'P 1'
#
loop_
_entity.id
_entity.type
_entity.pdbx_description
1 polymer ?
#
loop_
_entity_poly.entity_id
_entity_poly.type
_entity_poly.pdbx_seq_one_letter_code
_entity_poly.pdbx_strand_id
1 'polypeptide(L)'
;LSLTEYGQFQTKDNIYIEVHYGFQPGVDYIRYAILFWYMHSGSRFSPAVNTFCKNLILSAQTIAQDVELIAFWHNSADSSNGIQFYGHKTDLATTNISEITQKCNQTFTKDGQAIFELLLEPN
;
A
#
# COMPACT_ATOMS: atom_id res chain seq x y z
N LEU A 1 2.56 9.40 -16.26
CA LEU A 1 2.54 10.09 -14.95
C LEU A 1 3.98 10.45 -14.59
N SER A 2 4.27 11.72 -14.27
CA SER A 2 5.59 12.11 -13.74
C SER A 2 5.45 12.23 -12.23
N LEU A 3 6.01 11.28 -11.49
CA LEU A 3 6.02 11.30 -10.03
C LEU A 3 7.28 12.01 -9.54
N THR A 4 7.10 12.93 -8.59
CA THR A 4 8.19 13.59 -7.86
C THR A 4 8.15 13.09 -6.42
N GLU A 5 9.30 12.64 -5.91
CA GLU A 5 9.42 12.25 -4.51
C GLU A 5 9.27 13.48 -3.60
N TYR A 6 8.35 13.41 -2.65
CA TYR A 6 8.09 14.46 -1.67
C TYR A 6 8.86 14.24 -0.37
N GLY A 7 9.05 12.98 0.02
CA GLY A 7 9.85 12.63 1.18
C GLY A 7 9.85 11.15 1.51
N GLN A 8 10.84 10.75 2.30
CA GLN A 8 11.07 9.40 2.79
C GLN A 8 11.25 9.39 4.31
N PHE A 9 10.72 8.38 4.99
CA PHE A 9 10.98 8.14 6.41
C PHE A 9 10.99 6.64 6.73
N GLN A 10 11.75 6.25 7.76
CA GLN A 10 11.89 4.87 8.21
C GLN A 10 11.34 4.72 9.63
N THR A 11 10.50 3.72 9.85
CA THR A 11 10.02 3.37 11.20
C THR A 11 11.06 2.57 11.96
N LYS A 12 10.90 2.45 13.28
CA LYS A 12 11.76 1.60 14.13
C LYS A 12 11.70 0.12 13.75
N ASP A 13 10.64 -0.29 13.05
CA ASP A 13 10.42 -1.66 12.58
C ASP A 13 10.96 -1.90 11.15
N ASN A 14 11.82 -1.00 10.65
CA ASN A 14 12.40 -1.05 9.30
C ASN A 14 11.35 -1.04 8.17
N ILE A 15 10.23 -0.37 8.39
CA ILE A 15 9.28 -0.04 7.34
C ILE A 15 9.72 1.31 6.76
N TYR A 16 10.02 1.33 5.47
CA TYR A 16 10.37 2.53 4.72
C TYR A 16 9.10 3.07 4.08
N ILE A 17 8.89 4.36 4.16
CA ILE A 17 7.70 5.02 3.66
C ILE A 17 8.14 6.14 2.74
N GLU A 18 7.64 6.11 1.52
CA GLU A 18 7.90 7.10 0.49
C GLU A 18 6.59 7.70 0.03
N VAL A 19 6.56 9.03 -0.03
CA VAL A 19 5.41 9.77 -0.56
C VAL A 19 5.84 10.38 -1.88
N HIS A 20 5.13 10.01 -2.92
CA HIS A 20 5.27 10.54 -4.27
C HIS A 20 4.01 11.32 -4.63
N TYR A 21 4.16 12.41 -5.34
CA TYR A 21 3.03 13.11 -5.96
C TYR A 21 3.34 13.39 -7.42
N GLY A 22 2.32 13.43 -8.25
CA GLY A 22 2.51 13.66 -9.66
C GLY A 22 1.31 14.26 -10.34
N PHE A 23 1.61 14.94 -11.44
CA PHE A 23 0.64 15.50 -12.35
C PHE A 23 0.59 14.60 -13.59
N GLN A 24 -0.62 14.31 -14.05
CA GLN A 24 -0.81 13.74 -15.38
C GLN A 24 -0.97 14.89 -16.37
N PRO A 25 -0.09 15.02 -17.40
CA PRO A 25 -0.25 16.07 -18.40
C PRO A 25 -1.63 16.03 -19.05
N GLY A 26 -2.33 17.17 -19.06
CA GLY A 26 -3.67 17.30 -19.62
C GLY A 26 -4.81 16.92 -18.67
N VAL A 27 -4.54 16.73 -17.37
CA VAL A 27 -5.57 16.46 -16.35
C VAL A 27 -5.35 17.35 -15.13
N ASP A 28 -6.41 17.99 -14.63
CA ASP A 28 -6.39 18.94 -13.51
C ASP A 28 -6.59 18.25 -12.14
N TYR A 29 -5.90 17.14 -11.89
CA TYR A 29 -5.85 16.55 -10.54
C TYR A 29 -4.43 16.13 -10.16
N ILE A 30 -4.18 16.07 -8.85
CA ILE A 30 -2.92 15.58 -8.27
C ILE A 30 -3.14 14.14 -7.80
N ARG A 31 -2.25 13.24 -8.20
CA ARG A 31 -2.20 11.89 -7.62
C ARG A 31 -1.09 11.81 -6.59
N TYR A 32 -1.38 11.16 -5.48
CA TYR A 32 -0.39 10.82 -4.45
C TYR A 32 -0.23 9.31 -4.40
N ALA A 33 0.99 8.82 -4.55
CA ALA A 33 1.32 7.43 -4.31
C ALA A 33 2.12 7.35 -3.01
N ILE A 34 1.57 6.65 -2.02
CA ILE A 34 2.25 6.38 -0.77
C ILE A 34 2.70 4.92 -0.82
N LEU A 35 4.02 4.73 -0.85
CA LEU A 35 4.67 3.43 -0.98
C LEU A 35 5.31 3.06 0.35
N PHE A 36 4.99 1.86 0.84
CA PHE A 36 5.54 1.32 2.08
C PHE A 36 6.33 0.07 1.76
N TRP A 37 7.64 0.11 1.98
CA TRP A 37 8.56 -0.96 1.62
C TRP A 37 9.08 -1.60 2.89
N TYR A 38 9.17 -2.92 2.89
CA TYR A 38 9.92 -3.63 3.91
C TYR A 38 10.55 -4.89 3.30
N MET A 39 11.75 -5.20 3.79
CA MET A 39 12.43 -6.44 3.45
C MET A 39 11.98 -7.52 4.45
N HIS A 40 11.72 -8.73 3.95
CA HIS A 40 11.39 -9.84 4.82
C HIS A 40 12.26 -11.06 4.55
N SER A 41 12.55 -11.75 5.64
CA SER A 41 13.07 -13.11 5.66
C SER A 41 12.00 -14.00 6.29
N GLY A 42 11.51 -14.98 5.54
CA GLY A 42 10.48 -15.90 5.97
C GLY A 42 9.16 -15.76 5.20
N SER A 43 8.24 -16.65 5.54
CA SER A 43 7.05 -16.92 4.74
C SER A 43 5.82 -16.07 5.06
N ARG A 44 5.93 -15.04 5.91
CA ARG A 44 4.80 -14.21 6.36
C ARG A 44 5.23 -12.80 6.71
N PHE A 45 4.27 -11.88 6.74
CA PHE A 45 4.47 -10.58 7.38
C PHE A 45 4.89 -10.76 8.84
N SER A 46 5.81 -9.91 9.29
CA SER A 46 6.04 -9.73 10.72
C SER A 46 4.76 -9.19 11.38
N PRO A 47 4.57 -9.40 12.69
CA PRO A 47 3.44 -8.83 13.42
C PRO A 47 3.31 -7.31 13.28
N ALA A 48 4.45 -6.60 13.19
CA ALA A 48 4.51 -5.16 12.98
C ALA A 48 3.95 -4.77 11.61
N VAL A 49 4.37 -5.45 10.54
CA VAL A 49 3.88 -5.20 9.17
C VAL A 49 2.40 -5.53 9.03
N ASN A 50 1.94 -6.61 9.65
CA ASN A 50 0.52 -6.97 9.65
C ASN A 50 -0.33 -5.89 10.34
N THR A 51 0.12 -5.41 11.50
CA THR A 51 -0.51 -4.28 12.21
C THR A 51 -0.51 -3.02 11.37
N PHE A 52 0.62 -2.72 10.72
CA PHE A 52 0.76 -1.55 9.86
C PHE A 52 -0.22 -1.59 8.68
N CYS A 53 -0.28 -2.71 7.95
CA CYS A 53 -1.23 -2.93 6.85
C CYS A 53 -2.68 -2.68 7.28
N LYS A 54 -3.08 -3.23 8.44
CA LYS A 54 -4.44 -3.04 8.98
C LYS A 54 -4.72 -1.59 9.28
N ASN A 55 -3.83 -0.92 10.01
CA ASN A 55 -3.99 0.47 10.40
C ASN A 55 -4.04 1.39 9.19
N LEU A 56 -3.23 1.12 8.16
CA LEU A 56 -3.24 1.88 6.91
C LEU A 56 -4.59 1.78 6.22
N ILE A 57 -5.12 0.57 6.04
CA ILE A 57 -6.40 0.35 5.35
C ILE A 57 -7.56 0.96 6.16
N LEU A 58 -7.57 0.80 7.48
CA LEU A 58 -8.55 1.43 8.37
C LEU A 58 -8.48 2.97 8.31
N SER A 59 -7.29 3.54 8.20
CA SER A 59 -7.12 5.00 8.07
C SER A 59 -7.61 5.46 6.70
N ALA A 60 -7.24 4.75 5.63
CA ALA A 60 -7.66 5.04 4.26
C ALA A 60 -9.18 4.93 4.09
N GLN A 61 -9.84 4.04 4.84
CA GLN A 61 -11.30 3.93 4.85
C GLN A 61 -12.02 5.23 5.26
N THR A 62 -11.39 6.08 6.08
CA THR A 62 -11.97 7.38 6.48
C THR A 62 -11.98 8.42 5.35
N ILE A 63 -11.19 8.19 4.30
CA ILE A 63 -11.07 9.02 3.09
C ILE A 63 -11.35 8.19 1.82
N ALA A 64 -12.20 7.16 1.92
CA ALA A 64 -12.38 6.17 0.86
C ALA A 64 -12.78 6.80 -0.50
N GLN A 65 -13.44 7.95 -0.51
CA GLN A 65 -13.78 8.69 -1.72
C GLN A 65 -12.56 9.21 -2.51
N ASP A 66 -11.42 9.37 -1.84
CA ASP A 66 -10.17 9.87 -2.43
C ASP A 66 -9.19 8.71 -2.74
N VAL A 67 -9.52 7.49 -2.34
CA VAL A 67 -8.67 6.31 -2.56
C VAL A 67 -8.97 5.70 -3.93
N GLU A 68 -7.98 5.73 -4.82
CA GLU A 68 -8.06 5.08 -6.13
C GLU A 68 -7.69 3.58 -6.02
N LEU A 69 -6.62 3.28 -5.28
CA LEU A 69 -6.07 1.92 -5.20
C LEU A 69 -5.41 1.68 -3.84
N ILE A 70 -5.63 0.49 -3.31
CA ILE A 70 -4.75 -0.12 -2.31
C ILE A 70 -4.27 -1.44 -2.90
N ALA A 71 -2.97 -1.56 -3.11
CA ALA A 71 -2.34 -2.75 -3.65
C ALA A 71 -1.17 -3.20 -2.78
N PHE A 72 -0.85 -4.47 -2.94
CA PHE A 72 0.29 -5.11 -2.33
C PHE A 72 1.14 -5.78 -3.41
N TRP A 73 2.45 -5.57 -3.37
CA TRP A 73 3.40 -6.16 -4.30
C TRP A 73 4.44 -6.96 -3.51
N HIS A 74 4.81 -8.13 -4.04
CA HIS A 74 5.87 -8.96 -3.51
C HIS A 74 6.88 -9.26 -4.61
N ASN A 75 8.10 -8.78 -4.41
CA ASN A 75 9.22 -8.89 -5.32
C ASN A 75 10.29 -9.78 -4.67
N SER A 76 10.49 -10.96 -5.23
CA SER A 76 11.61 -11.85 -4.92
C SER A 76 12.64 -11.79 -6.04
N ALA A 77 13.78 -12.48 -5.86
CA ALA A 77 14.85 -12.51 -6.87
C ALA A 77 14.38 -13.01 -8.25
N ASP A 78 13.38 -13.89 -8.29
CA ASP A 78 12.94 -14.55 -9.53
C ASP A 78 11.50 -14.22 -9.94
N SER A 79 10.77 -13.43 -9.14
CA SER A 79 9.36 -13.16 -9.41
C SER A 79 8.87 -11.87 -8.76
N SER A 80 7.93 -11.21 -9.43
CA SER A 80 7.20 -10.05 -8.95
C SER A 80 5.71 -10.34 -9.08
N ASN A 81 4.98 -10.33 -7.98
CA ASN A 81 3.54 -10.60 -7.94
C ASN A 81 2.80 -9.45 -7.25
N GLY A 82 1.67 -9.03 -7.80
CA GLY A 82 0.81 -8.00 -7.24
C GLY A 82 -0.56 -8.54 -6.87
N ILE A 83 -1.12 -8.04 -5.76
CA ILE A 83 -2.49 -8.30 -5.31
C ILE A 83 -3.14 -6.95 -5.06
N GLN A 84 -4.19 -6.65 -5.81
CA GLN A 84 -5.06 -5.52 -5.50
C GLN A 84 -5.93 -5.87 -4.30
N PHE A 85 -5.83 -5.07 -3.24
CA PHE A 85 -6.69 -5.24 -2.07
C PHE A 85 -8.03 -4.53 -2.27
N TYR A 86 -7.98 -3.28 -2.75
CA TYR A 86 -9.14 -2.45 -3.05
C TYR A 86 -8.83 -1.59 -4.27
N GLY A 87 -9.78 -1.44 -5.19
CA GLY A 87 -9.65 -0.50 -6.32
C GLY A 87 -10.97 0.14 -6.76
N HIS A 88 -12.03 -0.04 -5.96
CA HIS A 88 -13.25 0.72 -6.07
C HIS A 88 -13.51 1.45 -4.76
N LYS A 89 -13.78 2.76 -4.84
CA LYS A 89 -14.04 3.65 -3.70
C LYS A 89 -15.10 3.10 -2.74
N THR A 90 -16.13 2.47 -3.29
CA THR A 90 -17.25 1.87 -2.53
C THR A 90 -16.83 0.67 -1.68
N ASP A 91 -15.93 -0.17 -2.19
CA ASP A 91 -15.57 -1.43 -1.54
C ASP A 91 -14.77 -1.15 -0.26
N LEU A 92 -13.86 -0.17 -0.32
CA LEU A 92 -13.11 0.26 0.85
C LEU A 92 -14.02 0.91 1.90
N ALA A 93 -15.00 1.71 1.49
CA ALA A 93 -15.92 2.38 2.42
C ALA A 93 -16.75 1.39 3.24
N THR A 94 -17.08 0.22 2.69
CA THR A 94 -17.97 -0.76 3.34
C THR A 94 -17.25 -2.00 3.89
N THR A 95 -15.96 -2.18 3.62
CA THR A 95 -15.21 -3.35 4.10
C THR A 95 -15.14 -3.38 5.62
N ASN A 96 -15.14 -4.58 6.20
CA ASN A 96 -15.08 -4.77 7.65
C ASN A 96 -13.68 -5.19 8.11
N ILE A 97 -13.44 -5.10 9.42
CA ILE A 97 -12.12 -5.41 10.01
C ILE A 97 -11.67 -6.87 9.79
N SER A 98 -12.61 -7.82 9.61
CA SER A 98 -12.30 -9.22 9.35
C SER A 98 -11.69 -9.38 7.95
N GLU A 99 -12.31 -8.76 6.94
CA GLU A 99 -11.80 -8.75 5.56
C GLU A 99 -10.44 -8.07 5.46
N ILE A 100 -10.28 -6.91 6.11
CA ILE A 100 -8.99 -6.21 6.21
C ILE A 100 -7.94 -7.14 6.83
N THR A 101 -8.29 -7.82 7.93
CA THR A 101 -7.39 -8.75 8.61
C THR A 101 -6.97 -9.90 7.72
N GLN A 102 -7.89 -10.46 6.94
CA GLN A 102 -7.60 -11.54 6.00
C GLN A 102 -6.66 -11.07 4.88
N LYS A 103 -6.93 -9.90 4.29
CA LYS A 103 -6.07 -9.30 3.25
C LYS A 103 -4.68 -8.97 3.80
N CYS A 104 -4.57 -8.49 5.04
CA CYS A 104 -3.27 -8.23 5.65
C CYS A 104 -2.54 -9.50 6.14
N ASN A 105 -3.12 -10.69 6.07
CA ASN A 105 -2.47 -11.93 6.51
C ASN A 105 -1.80 -12.66 5.33
N GLN A 106 -0.89 -11.97 4.64
CA GLN A 106 -0.21 -12.50 3.45
C GLN A 106 0.89 -13.49 3.82
N THR A 107 1.05 -14.51 2.97
CA THR A 107 2.12 -15.50 3.05
C THR A 107 3.00 -15.46 1.81
N PHE A 108 4.30 -15.60 2.00
CA PHE A 108 5.33 -15.61 0.96
C PHE A 108 5.99 -16.98 0.89
N THR A 109 6.38 -17.37 -0.32
CA THR A 109 7.11 -18.63 -0.55
C THR A 109 8.62 -18.43 -0.63
N LYS A 110 9.07 -17.18 -0.78
CA LYS A 110 10.47 -16.78 -0.90
C LYS A 110 10.68 -15.48 -0.15
N ASP A 111 11.92 -15.25 0.28
CA ASP A 111 12.35 -13.96 0.81
C ASP A 111 12.33 -12.89 -0.29
N GLY A 112 12.17 -11.64 0.11
CA GLY A 112 12.03 -10.57 -0.85
C GLY A 112 11.71 -9.22 -0.23
N GLN A 113 11.31 -8.34 -1.13
CA GLN A 113 10.76 -7.03 -0.83
C GLN A 113 9.25 -7.10 -0.97
N ALA A 114 8.58 -6.44 -0.04
CA ALA A 114 7.15 -6.31 -0.09
C ALA A 114 6.76 -4.84 0.04
N ILE A 115 5.82 -4.44 -0.82
CA ILE A 115 5.45 -3.05 -1.07
C ILE A 115 3.96 -2.92 -0.90
N PHE A 116 3.53 -2.03 -0.02
CA PHE A 116 2.14 -1.56 -0.01
C PHE A 116 2.07 -0.27 -0.79
N GLU A 117 1.05 -0.14 -1.63
CA GLU A 117 0.79 1.04 -2.42
C GLU A 117 -0.61 1.55 -2.08
N LEU A 118 -0.67 2.80 -1.64
CA LEU A 118 -1.91 3.56 -1.51
C LEU A 118 -1.87 4.69 -2.53
N LEU A 119 -2.75 4.61 -3.53
CA LEU A 119 -2.93 5.65 -4.53
C LEU A 119 -4.14 6.48 -4.16
N LEU A 120 -3.90 7.78 -4.01
CA LEU A 120 -4.92 8.78 -3.72
C LEU A 120 -5.10 9.69 -4.93
N GLU A 121 -6.35 9.98 -5.25
CA GLU A 121 -6.79 11.01 -6.18
C GLU A 121 -7.81 11.87 -5.43
N PRO A 122 -7.34 12.85 -4.62
CA PRO A 122 -8.22 13.77 -3.93
C PRO A 122 -8.97 14.62 -4.95
N ASN A 123 -10.28 14.79 -4.74
CA ASN A 123 -11.09 15.73 -5.53
C ASN A 123 -10.75 17.19 -5.25
#